data_AF-A0A3A8QIT2-F1
#
_entry.id   AF-A0A3A8QIT2-F1
#
_cell.length_a   1.000
_cell.length_b   1.000
_cell.length_c   1.000
_cell.angle_alpha   90.00
_cell.angle_beta   90.00
_cell.angle_gamma   90.00
#
_symmetry.space_group_name_H-M   'P 1'
#
loop_
_entity.id
_entity.type
_entity.pdbx_description
1 polymer ?
#
loop_
_entity_poly.entity_id
_entity_poly.type
_entity_poly.pdbx_seq_one_letter_code
_entity_poly.pdbx_strand_id
1 'polypeptide(L)'
;MKFAYTHATPDPGFVEAVAFANELSSMEGFWQEIAEAEQFTYTTVTPAAIAERLRACTDVVNILHIKKRPITTAVTDPGMPLTIYVNTRRFHNRRVRDKVNTLVHEFVHNVDFFRDGAQSKRWNYTHWVKDHSDRPKTAPYWIGNLAERWWELANQHVPEDQRRAIVKAKGVPDFAGAEDFGCEIAHVPESEIER
;
A
#
# COMPACT_ATOMS: atom_id res chain seq x y z
N MET A 1 6.96 3.77 -4.07
CA MET A 1 6.34 2.47 -3.72
C MET A 1 6.58 1.50 -4.87
N LYS A 2 7.08 0.30 -4.58
CA LYS A 2 7.24 -0.77 -5.57
C LYS A 2 6.89 -2.10 -4.91
N PHE A 3 5.93 -2.80 -5.47
CA PHE A 3 5.46 -4.10 -5.04
C PHE A 3 5.73 -5.13 -6.13
N ALA A 4 6.32 -6.25 -5.74
CA ALA A 4 6.43 -7.44 -6.58
C ALA A 4 5.44 -8.50 -6.07
N TYR A 5 4.61 -9.00 -6.96
CA TYR A 5 3.64 -10.05 -6.67
C TYR A 5 3.89 -11.26 -7.55
N THR A 6 4.22 -12.38 -6.91
CA THR A 6 4.44 -13.66 -7.56
C THR A 6 3.50 -14.70 -6.95
N HIS A 7 2.62 -15.26 -7.78
CA HIS A 7 1.74 -16.34 -7.38
C HIS A 7 1.52 -17.29 -8.56
N ALA A 8 1.52 -18.60 -8.30
CA ALA A 8 1.35 -19.62 -9.34
C ALA A 8 0.03 -19.48 -10.12
N THR A 9 -1.00 -18.91 -9.48
CA THR A 9 -2.26 -18.55 -10.13
C THR A 9 -2.69 -17.16 -9.66
N PRO A 10 -2.39 -16.10 -10.42
CA PRO A 10 -2.66 -14.73 -9.97
C PRO A 10 -4.17 -14.47 -9.80
N ASP A 11 -4.57 -13.95 -8.64
CA ASP A 11 -5.91 -13.37 -8.43
C ASP A 11 -6.01 -12.05 -9.21
N PRO A 12 -6.89 -11.92 -10.22
CA PRO A 12 -6.97 -10.73 -11.07
C PRO A 12 -7.17 -9.44 -10.27
N GLY A 13 -8.05 -9.47 -9.25
CA GLY A 13 -8.28 -8.28 -8.41
C GLY A 13 -7.10 -7.96 -7.51
N PHE A 14 -6.20 -8.93 -7.26
CA PHE A 14 -4.95 -8.68 -6.55
C PHE A 14 -3.90 -8.06 -7.48
N VAL A 15 -3.78 -8.58 -8.72
CA VAL A 15 -2.90 -8.01 -9.75
C VAL A 15 -3.26 -6.55 -9.99
N GLU A 16 -4.55 -6.25 -10.13
CA GLU A 16 -5.05 -4.88 -10.28
C GLU A 16 -4.70 -3.99 -9.08
N ALA A 17 -4.88 -4.50 -7.85
CA ALA A 17 -4.52 -3.74 -6.65
C ALA A 17 -3.02 -3.43 -6.57
N VAL A 18 -2.17 -4.39 -6.94
CA VAL A 18 -0.71 -4.22 -6.98
C VAL A 18 -0.31 -3.20 -8.04
N ALA A 19 -0.88 -3.29 -9.24
CA ALA A 19 -0.62 -2.35 -10.32
C ALA A 19 -0.98 -0.92 -9.90
N PHE A 20 -2.18 -0.72 -9.35
CA PHE A 20 -2.61 0.60 -8.88
C PHE A 20 -1.74 1.12 -7.73
N ALA A 21 -1.40 0.27 -6.76
CA ALA A 21 -0.54 0.67 -5.64
C ALA A 21 0.89 1.06 -6.09
N ASN A 22 1.41 0.40 -7.13
CA ASN A 22 2.67 0.81 -7.78
C ASN A 22 2.53 2.17 -8.44
N GLU A 23 1.41 2.42 -9.13
CA GLU A 23 1.19 3.65 -9.86
C GLU A 23 0.96 4.86 -8.96
N LEU A 24 0.38 4.69 -7.77
CA LEU A 24 0.30 5.78 -6.77
C LEU A 24 1.66 6.45 -6.53
N SER A 25 2.77 5.74 -6.76
CA SER A 25 4.11 6.32 -6.63
C SER A 25 4.45 7.43 -7.63
N SER A 26 3.80 7.46 -8.79
CA SER A 26 3.96 8.51 -9.81
C SER A 26 2.93 9.64 -9.67
N MET A 27 1.92 9.48 -8.82
CA MET A 27 0.83 10.46 -8.66
C MET A 27 1.22 11.54 -7.64
N GLU A 28 1.64 12.72 -8.12
CA GLU A 28 2.07 13.82 -7.25
C GLU A 28 1.00 14.23 -6.24
N GLY A 29 -0.27 14.27 -6.66
CA GLY A 29 -1.37 14.65 -5.77
C GLY A 29 -1.57 13.69 -4.59
N PHE A 30 -1.24 12.39 -4.76
CA PHE A 30 -1.30 11.43 -3.65
C PHE A 30 -0.26 11.77 -2.58
N TRP A 31 0.97 12.08 -2.99
CA TRP A 31 2.04 12.48 -2.07
C TRP A 31 1.77 13.82 -1.40
N GLN A 32 1.22 14.78 -2.15
CA GLN A 32 0.84 16.08 -1.63
C GLN A 32 -0.26 15.94 -0.55
N GLU A 33 -1.30 15.15 -0.79
CA GLU A 33 -2.36 14.90 0.21
C GLU A 33 -1.80 14.27 1.50
N ILE A 34 -0.77 13.41 1.43
CA ILE A 34 -0.10 12.89 2.63
C ILE A 34 0.69 14.00 3.33
N ALA A 35 1.44 14.81 2.58
CA ALA A 35 2.30 15.84 3.14
C ALA A 35 1.53 16.97 3.85
N GLU A 36 0.32 17.26 3.37
CA GLU A 36 -0.59 18.30 3.88
C GLU A 36 -1.55 17.78 4.96
N ALA A 37 -1.49 16.50 5.32
CA ALA A 37 -2.37 15.93 6.35
C ALA A 37 -2.14 16.58 7.72
N GLU A 38 -3.15 16.49 8.59
CA GLU A 38 -2.97 16.78 10.02
C GLU A 38 -1.97 15.81 10.66
N GLN A 39 -1.37 16.23 11.78
CA GLN A 39 -0.40 15.40 12.49
C GLN A 39 -0.98 14.02 12.86
N PHE A 40 -0.32 12.96 12.40
CA PHE A 40 -0.74 11.60 12.72
C PHE A 40 -0.55 11.29 14.21
N THR A 41 -1.48 10.53 14.77
CA THR A 41 -1.41 10.12 16.18
C THR A 41 -0.27 9.13 16.41
N TYR A 42 0.33 9.17 17.60
CA TYR A 42 1.40 8.27 18.08
C TYR A 42 2.77 8.39 17.41
N THR A 43 2.95 9.36 16.52
CA THR A 43 4.25 9.68 15.94
C THR A 43 4.56 11.17 16.09
N THR A 44 5.83 11.49 16.30
CA THR A 44 6.34 12.87 16.28
C THR A 44 6.87 13.26 14.89
N VAL A 45 6.85 12.33 13.93
CA VAL A 45 7.25 12.62 12.54
C VAL A 45 6.11 13.35 11.87
N THR A 46 6.44 14.43 11.17
CA THR A 46 5.44 15.21 10.43
C THR A 46 4.94 14.41 9.23
N PRO A 47 3.69 14.64 8.78
CA PRO A 47 3.15 14.02 7.58
C PRO A 47 4.01 14.25 6.33
N ALA A 48 4.57 15.46 6.16
CA ALA A 48 5.52 15.77 5.09
C ALA A 48 6.78 14.89 5.11
N ALA A 49 7.40 14.70 6.29
CA ALA A 49 8.58 13.85 6.41
C ALA A 49 8.25 12.36 6.20
N ILE A 50 7.04 11.92 6.60
CA ILE A 50 6.55 10.59 6.27
C ILE A 50 6.39 10.44 4.76
N ALA A 51 5.71 11.37 4.09
CA ALA A 51 5.52 11.34 2.63
C ALA A 51 6.86 11.28 1.89
N GLU A 52 7.83 12.10 2.27
CA GLU A 52 9.17 12.10 1.71
C GLU A 52 9.85 10.73 1.88
N ARG A 53 9.83 10.16 3.09
CA ARG A 53 10.46 8.86 3.39
C ARG A 53 9.79 7.72 2.60
N LEU A 54 8.47 7.68 2.57
CA LEU A 54 7.69 6.70 1.80
C LEU A 54 8.00 6.79 0.30
N ARG A 55 8.14 8.02 -0.22
CA ARG A 55 8.44 8.29 -1.63
C ARG A 55 9.88 7.94 -1.98
N ALA A 56 10.82 8.21 -1.07
CA ALA A 56 12.24 7.89 -1.23
C ALA A 56 12.55 6.39 -1.16
N CYS A 57 11.63 5.57 -0.63
CA CYS A 57 11.75 4.13 -0.64
C CYS A 57 11.67 3.58 -2.08
N THR A 58 12.84 3.18 -2.60
CA THR A 58 12.99 2.58 -3.93
C THR A 58 13.05 1.06 -3.90
N ASP A 59 13.14 0.46 -2.71
CA ASP A 59 13.18 -0.98 -2.53
C ASP A 59 11.88 -1.65 -2.99
N VAL A 60 12.02 -2.87 -3.51
CA VAL A 60 10.89 -3.69 -3.93
C VAL A 60 10.36 -4.45 -2.72
N VAL A 61 9.08 -4.26 -2.42
CA VAL A 61 8.36 -5.00 -1.38
C VAL A 61 7.74 -6.25 -2.01
N ASN A 62 8.18 -7.41 -1.54
CA ASN A 62 7.67 -8.70 -1.98
C ASN A 62 6.35 -9.02 -1.29
N ILE A 63 5.40 -9.54 -2.05
CA ILE A 63 4.11 -10.00 -1.53
C ILE A 63 4.10 -11.51 -1.51
N LEU A 64 3.99 -12.10 -0.32
CA LEU A 64 3.94 -13.55 -0.14
C LEU A 64 2.59 -14.01 0.41
N HIS A 65 1.98 -14.98 -0.26
CA HIS A 65 0.72 -15.57 0.15
C HIS A 65 0.94 -16.67 1.18
N ILE A 66 0.28 -16.55 2.33
CA ILE A 66 0.35 -17.55 3.40
C ILE A 66 -1.01 -18.21 3.65
N LYS A 67 -0.96 -19.53 3.85
CA LYS A 67 -2.14 -20.37 4.14
C LYS A 67 -2.47 -20.45 5.63
N LYS A 68 -1.45 -20.32 6.51
CA LYS A 68 -1.63 -20.29 7.98
C LYS A 68 -2.10 -18.91 8.43
N ARG A 69 -2.79 -18.86 9.58
CA ARG A 69 -3.64 -17.74 10.02
C ARG A 69 -2.88 -16.72 10.89
N PRO A 70 -2.51 -15.53 10.37
CA PRO A 70 -2.60 -14.32 11.17
C PRO A 70 -4.07 -14.00 11.47
N ILE A 71 -4.34 -13.37 12.60
CA ILE A 71 -5.65 -12.76 12.92
C ILE A 71 -5.94 -11.59 11.95
N THR A 72 -4.93 -11.09 11.25
CA THR A 72 -5.00 -9.97 10.32
C THR A 72 -5.10 -10.41 8.86
N THR A 73 -5.44 -9.46 7.99
CA THR A 73 -5.56 -9.64 6.54
C THR A 73 -4.20 -9.70 5.85
N ALA A 74 -3.28 -8.86 6.30
CA ALA A 74 -1.87 -8.88 5.94
C ALA A 74 -1.04 -8.56 7.20
N VAL A 75 0.28 -8.75 7.11
CA VAL A 75 1.22 -8.37 8.15
C VAL A 75 2.61 -8.18 7.55
N THR A 76 3.38 -7.27 8.13
CA THR A 76 4.80 -7.07 7.89
C THR A 76 5.61 -7.62 9.07
N ASP A 77 6.71 -8.31 8.77
CA ASP A 77 7.63 -8.84 9.79
C ASP A 77 8.85 -7.91 9.88
N PRO A 78 9.17 -7.33 11.05
CA PRO A 78 10.39 -6.55 11.23
C PRO A 78 11.69 -7.30 10.89
N GLY A 79 11.69 -8.63 10.96
CA GLY A 79 12.80 -9.49 10.53
C GLY A 79 12.93 -9.61 9.00
N MET A 80 11.87 -9.28 8.25
CA MET A 80 11.81 -9.29 6.79
C MET A 80 11.09 -8.01 6.28
N PRO A 81 11.71 -6.83 6.45
CA PRO A 81 11.07 -5.51 6.27
C PRO A 81 10.72 -5.15 4.81
N LEU A 82 10.96 -6.06 3.87
CA LEU A 82 10.60 -5.94 2.45
C LEU A 82 9.63 -7.04 2.04
N THR A 83 8.86 -7.54 2.99
CA THR A 83 7.91 -8.63 2.74
C THR A 83 6.59 -8.37 3.43
N ILE A 84 5.52 -8.38 2.64
CA ILE A 84 4.14 -8.36 3.12
C ILE A 84 3.59 -9.78 3.01
N TYR A 85 3.20 -10.33 4.14
CA TYR A 85 2.52 -11.62 4.20
C TYR A 85 1.02 -11.41 4.10
N VAL A 86 0.41 -11.92 3.04
CA VAL A 86 -1.02 -11.83 2.78
C VAL A 86 -1.72 -13.12 3.16
N ASN A 87 -2.75 -13.03 4.00
CA ASN A 87 -3.61 -14.18 4.30
C ASN A 87 -4.57 -14.45 3.14
N THR A 88 -4.21 -15.41 2.29
CA THR A 88 -4.94 -15.70 1.04
C THR A 88 -6.44 -15.89 1.25
N ARG A 89 -6.85 -16.59 2.33
CA ARG A 89 -8.27 -16.87 2.60
C ARG A 89 -9.09 -15.62 2.90
N ARG A 90 -8.48 -14.65 3.57
CA ARG A 90 -9.14 -13.39 3.94
C ARG A 90 -9.05 -12.33 2.86
N PHE A 91 -8.03 -12.43 2.01
CA PHE A 91 -7.74 -11.44 1.00
C PHE A 91 -8.49 -11.69 -0.31
N HIS A 92 -8.71 -12.96 -0.70
CA HIS A 92 -9.27 -13.29 -2.03
C HIS A 92 -10.64 -12.64 -2.31
N ASN A 93 -11.53 -12.59 -1.31
CA ASN A 93 -12.90 -12.07 -1.47
C ASN A 93 -13.02 -10.55 -1.22
N ARG A 94 -11.90 -9.86 -0.97
CA ARG A 94 -11.93 -8.41 -0.76
C ARG A 94 -12.10 -7.68 -2.07
N ARG A 95 -12.71 -6.51 -2.03
CA ARG A 95 -12.79 -5.63 -3.20
C ARG A 95 -11.40 -5.08 -3.52
N VAL A 96 -11.11 -4.78 -4.77
CA VAL A 96 -9.79 -4.25 -5.20
C VAL A 96 -9.37 -3.03 -4.38
N ARG A 97 -10.28 -2.08 -4.15
CA ARG A 97 -10.04 -0.92 -3.27
C ARG A 97 -9.55 -1.31 -1.87
N ASP A 98 -10.15 -2.34 -1.27
CA ASP A 98 -9.82 -2.79 0.08
C ASP A 98 -8.46 -3.52 0.09
N LYS A 99 -8.06 -4.10 -1.06
CA LYS A 99 -6.75 -4.70 -1.31
C LYS A 99 -5.68 -3.62 -1.43
N VAL A 100 -5.92 -2.58 -2.22
CA VAL A 100 -5.06 -1.38 -2.35
C VAL A 100 -4.82 -0.75 -0.97
N ASN A 101 -5.88 -0.51 -0.21
CA ASN A 101 -5.80 0.00 1.16
C ASN A 101 -4.81 -0.82 1.99
N THR A 102 -4.99 -2.14 2.00
CA THR A 102 -4.18 -3.05 2.81
C THR A 102 -2.72 -3.06 2.36
N LEU A 103 -2.44 -3.08 1.05
CA LEU A 103 -1.06 -3.08 0.55
C LEU A 103 -0.32 -1.80 0.94
N VAL A 104 -0.97 -0.64 0.79
CA VAL A 104 -0.37 0.64 1.15
C VAL A 104 -0.24 0.79 2.67
N HIS A 105 -1.22 0.32 3.44
CA HIS A 105 -1.15 0.27 4.90
C HIS A 105 0.09 -0.50 5.39
N GLU A 106 0.30 -1.70 4.87
CA GLU A 106 1.45 -2.52 5.21
C GLU A 106 2.77 -1.92 4.67
N PHE A 107 2.75 -1.23 3.53
CA PHE A 107 3.94 -0.51 3.05
C PHE A 107 4.40 0.59 4.01
N VAL A 108 3.47 1.33 4.62
CA VAL A 108 3.81 2.31 5.65
C VAL A 108 4.49 1.63 6.84
N HIS A 109 4.03 0.43 7.24
CA HIS A 109 4.71 -0.37 8.26
C HIS A 109 6.11 -0.83 7.83
N ASN A 110 6.31 -1.30 6.59
CA ASN A 110 7.64 -1.65 6.10
C ASN A 110 8.62 -0.46 6.19
N VAL A 111 8.13 0.75 5.89
CA VAL A 111 8.98 1.94 5.94
C VAL A 111 9.36 2.37 7.36
N ASP A 112 8.51 2.03 8.34
CA ASP A 112 8.77 2.15 9.78
C ASP A 112 10.00 1.32 10.21
N PHE A 113 10.24 0.20 9.53
CA PHE A 113 11.33 -0.74 9.84
C PHE A 113 12.56 -0.58 8.93
N PHE A 114 12.60 0.42 8.05
CA PHE A 114 13.74 0.58 7.14
C PHE A 114 15.07 0.77 7.87
N ARG A 115 16.12 0.31 7.18
CA ARG A 115 17.47 0.14 7.69
C ARG A 115 18.29 1.43 7.55
N ASP A 116 17.79 2.58 7.99
CA ASP A 116 18.52 3.87 8.00
C ASP A 116 19.65 3.93 9.05
N GLY A 117 20.27 2.79 9.38
CA GLY A 117 21.40 2.68 10.32
C GLY A 117 21.04 2.97 11.79
N ALA A 118 19.84 3.49 12.05
CA ALA A 118 19.34 3.79 13.38
C ALA A 118 18.65 2.57 14.01
N GLN A 119 19.39 1.49 14.26
CA GLN A 119 18.90 0.39 15.10
C GLN A 119 18.43 0.86 16.50
N SER A 120 18.80 2.07 16.92
CA SER A 120 18.41 2.68 18.20
C SER A 120 17.21 3.64 18.13
N LYS A 121 16.68 3.98 16.95
CA LYS A 121 15.48 4.82 16.81
C LYS A 121 14.55 4.18 15.78
N ARG A 122 13.81 3.16 16.23
CA ARG A 122 12.53 2.82 15.60
C ARG A 122 11.69 4.09 15.65
N TRP A 123 11.59 4.79 14.53
CA TRP A 123 10.42 5.61 14.28
C TRP A 123 9.26 4.64 14.41
N ASN A 124 8.26 5.02 15.18
CA ASN A 124 7.19 4.12 15.57
C ASN A 124 5.92 4.72 15.01
N TYR A 125 5.67 4.48 13.72
CA TYR A 125 4.39 4.78 13.07
C TYR A 125 3.30 3.81 13.52
N THR A 126 3.59 2.90 14.46
CA THR A 126 2.63 1.87 14.87
C THR A 126 1.36 2.47 15.44
N HIS A 127 0.32 1.68 15.31
CA HIS A 127 -0.96 1.88 15.93
C HIS A 127 -1.15 0.85 17.06
N TRP A 128 -0.11 0.51 17.84
CA TRP A 128 -0.28 -0.31 19.04
C TRP A 128 -0.92 0.56 20.13
N VAL A 129 -2.21 0.80 19.94
CA VAL A 129 -3.03 1.74 20.70
C VAL A 129 -3.77 1.00 21.81
N LYS A 130 -3.95 1.68 22.95
CA LYS A 130 -4.90 1.24 23.97
C LYS A 130 -6.35 1.50 23.57
N ASP A 131 -6.60 2.51 22.73
CA ASP A 131 -7.93 2.86 22.22
C ASP A 131 -8.02 2.67 20.70
N HIS A 132 -8.94 1.83 20.27
CA HIS A 132 -9.19 1.52 18.86
C HIS A 132 -9.74 2.72 18.07
N SER A 133 -10.32 3.73 18.74
CA SER A 133 -10.95 4.89 18.11
C SER A 133 -9.98 5.80 17.34
N ASP A 134 -8.72 5.83 17.73
CA ASP A 134 -7.68 6.66 17.08
C ASP A 134 -6.98 5.97 15.91
N ARG A 135 -7.25 4.68 15.67
CA ARG A 135 -6.63 3.94 14.56
C ARG A 135 -6.73 4.67 13.22
N PRO A 136 -7.90 5.22 12.80
CA PRO A 136 -8.02 5.96 11.54
C PRO A 136 -7.12 7.20 11.42
N LYS A 137 -6.62 7.74 12.53
CA LYS A 137 -5.74 8.93 12.58
C LYS A 137 -4.25 8.57 12.61
N THR A 138 -3.91 7.28 12.65
CA THR A 138 -2.53 6.82 12.56
C THR A 138 -2.10 6.76 11.09
N ALA A 139 -0.80 6.97 10.83
CA ALA A 139 -0.29 7.06 9.47
C ALA A 139 -0.64 5.82 8.60
N PRO A 140 -0.47 4.56 9.06
CA PRO A 140 -0.77 3.39 8.23
C PRO A 140 -2.24 3.32 7.80
N TYR A 141 -3.17 3.58 8.72
CA TYR A 141 -4.60 3.56 8.41
C TYR A 141 -5.03 4.74 7.55
N TRP A 142 -4.57 5.95 7.88
CA TRP A 142 -4.95 7.14 7.14
C TRP A 142 -4.47 7.08 5.69
N ILE A 143 -3.20 6.68 5.48
CA ILE A 143 -2.61 6.58 4.14
C ILE A 143 -3.20 5.40 3.36
N GLY A 144 -3.46 4.27 4.00
CA GLY A 144 -4.20 3.15 3.38
C GLY A 144 -5.60 3.57 2.91
N ASN A 145 -6.34 4.30 3.75
CA ASN A 145 -7.66 4.84 3.38
C ASN A 145 -7.56 5.90 2.27
N LEU A 146 -6.50 6.72 2.25
CA LEU A 146 -6.25 7.65 1.15
C LEU A 146 -6.07 6.88 -0.17
N ALA A 147 -5.25 5.84 -0.19
CA ALA A 147 -5.02 5.02 -1.37
C ALA A 147 -6.31 4.36 -1.89
N GLU A 148 -7.16 3.89 -0.97
CA GLU A 148 -8.50 3.39 -1.31
C GLU A 148 -9.32 4.44 -2.05
N ARG A 149 -9.41 5.67 -1.52
CA ARG A 149 -10.15 6.77 -2.14
C ARG A 149 -9.60 7.12 -3.51
N TRP A 150 -8.28 7.10 -3.69
CA TRP A 150 -7.65 7.33 -4.99
C TRP A 150 -8.03 6.25 -6.00
N TRP A 151 -8.05 4.99 -5.61
CA TRP A 151 -8.54 3.91 -6.47
C TRP A 151 -10.01 4.12 -6.84
N GLU A 152 -10.85 4.49 -5.88
CA GLU A 152 -12.26 4.76 -6.14
C GLU A 152 -12.46 5.93 -7.10
N LEU A 153 -11.73 7.02 -6.95
CA LEU A 153 -11.81 8.17 -7.86
C LEU A 153 -11.40 7.79 -9.29
N ALA A 154 -10.41 6.90 -9.42
CA ALA A 154 -9.91 6.43 -10.70
C ALA A 154 -10.86 5.43 -11.40
N ASN A 155 -11.66 4.70 -10.62
CA ASN A 155 -12.47 3.55 -11.10
C ASN A 155 -13.98 3.70 -10.90
N GLN A 156 -14.46 4.78 -10.28
CA GLN A 156 -15.89 5.08 -10.22
C GLN A 156 -16.41 5.46 -11.61
N HIS A 157 -17.64 5.02 -11.92
CA HIS A 157 -18.44 5.49 -13.06
C HIS A 157 -18.87 6.95 -12.83
N VAL A 158 -17.91 7.84 -12.68
CA VAL A 158 -18.12 9.28 -12.69
C VAL A 158 -18.46 9.65 -14.13
N PRO A 159 -19.54 10.42 -14.39
CA PRO A 159 -19.80 10.99 -15.72
C PRO A 159 -18.52 11.60 -16.29
N GLU A 160 -18.23 11.31 -17.56
CA GLU A 160 -16.90 11.54 -18.14
C GLU A 160 -16.41 13.00 -18.05
N ASP A 161 -17.35 13.94 -18.00
CA ASP A 161 -17.13 15.37 -17.77
C ASP A 161 -16.59 15.69 -16.37
N GLN A 162 -17.02 14.96 -15.34
CA GLN A 162 -16.51 15.09 -13.97
C GLN A 162 -15.22 14.28 -13.75
N ARG A 163 -15.08 13.12 -14.42
CA ARG A 163 -13.86 12.29 -14.36
C ARG A 163 -12.64 13.06 -14.86
N ARG A 164 -12.74 13.70 -16.03
CA ARG A 164 -11.63 14.47 -16.64
C ARG A 164 -11.19 15.65 -15.79
N ALA A 165 -12.10 16.31 -15.09
CA ALA A 165 -11.77 17.40 -14.18
C ALA A 165 -10.99 16.91 -12.95
N ILE A 166 -11.40 15.78 -12.36
CA ILE A 166 -10.73 15.17 -11.20
C ILE A 166 -9.36 14.60 -11.60
N VAL A 167 -9.30 13.83 -12.68
CA VAL A 167 -8.07 13.26 -13.28
C VAL A 167 -7.07 14.37 -13.58
N LYS A 168 -7.49 15.46 -14.22
CA LYS A 168 -6.61 16.59 -14.56
C LYS A 168 -6.19 17.40 -13.34
N ALA A 169 -7.09 17.64 -12.39
CA ALA A 169 -6.79 18.45 -11.20
C ALA A 169 -5.90 17.70 -10.20
N LYS A 170 -6.05 16.38 -10.09
CA LYS A 170 -5.32 15.55 -9.12
C LYS A 170 -4.17 14.74 -9.73
N GLY A 171 -4.07 14.65 -11.06
CA GLY A 171 -3.06 13.82 -11.72
C GLY A 171 -3.35 12.32 -11.59
N VAL A 172 -4.62 11.92 -11.45
CA VAL A 172 -5.05 10.51 -11.42
C VAL A 172 -5.12 9.99 -12.86
N PRO A 173 -4.45 8.89 -13.24
CA PRO A 173 -4.60 8.27 -14.55
C PRO A 173 -6.02 7.74 -14.79
N ASP A 174 -6.41 7.64 -16.06
CA ASP A 174 -7.72 7.14 -16.46
C ASP A 174 -7.65 5.63 -16.78
N PHE A 175 -8.32 4.79 -15.98
CA PHE A 175 -8.19 3.33 -16.03
C PHE A 175 -9.34 2.62 -16.72
N ALA A 176 -10.23 3.34 -17.39
CA ALA A 176 -11.33 2.74 -18.12
C ALA A 176 -10.79 1.85 -19.28
N GLY A 177 -10.60 0.56 -19.03
CA GLY A 177 -10.25 -0.45 -20.04
C GLY A 177 -8.80 -0.93 -20.07
N ALA A 178 -8.07 -0.91 -18.95
CA ALA A 178 -6.69 -1.37 -18.93
C ALA A 178 -6.55 -2.90 -18.99
N GLU A 179 -6.58 -3.46 -20.20
CA GLU A 179 -6.31 -4.89 -20.47
C GLU A 179 -4.82 -5.23 -20.54
N ASP A 180 -3.91 -4.28 -20.38
CA ASP A 180 -2.47 -4.53 -20.60
C ASP A 180 -1.58 -3.74 -19.64
N PHE A 181 -1.58 -4.12 -18.37
CA PHE A 181 -0.51 -3.75 -17.44
C PHE A 181 0.51 -4.87 -17.43
N GLY A 182 1.59 -4.67 -18.20
CA GLY A 182 2.78 -5.52 -18.24
C GLY A 182 3.42 -5.66 -16.86
N CYS A 183 2.88 -6.56 -16.05
CA CYS A 183 3.51 -7.05 -14.85
C CYS A 183 4.63 -7.98 -15.32
N GLU A 184 5.87 -7.48 -15.35
CA GLU A 184 7.02 -8.37 -15.45
C GLU A 184 7.04 -9.25 -14.20
N ILE A 185 6.56 -10.48 -14.37
CA ILE A 185 6.60 -11.53 -13.35
C ILE A 185 8.08 -11.89 -13.16
N ALA A 186 8.73 -11.26 -12.17
CA ALA A 186 10.03 -11.72 -11.72
C ALA A 186 9.88 -13.13 -11.15
N HIS A 187 10.43 -14.13 -11.85
CA HIS A 187 10.34 -15.53 -11.47
C HIS A 187 11.19 -15.77 -10.21
N VAL A 188 10.54 -15.92 -9.05
CA VAL A 188 11.22 -16.33 -7.81
C VAL A 188 11.27 -17.86 -7.80
N PRO A 189 12.45 -18.49 -7.64
CA PRO A 189 12.58 -19.95 -7.65
C PRO A 189 11.72 -20.61 -6.56
N GLU A 190 11.04 -21.70 -6.89
CA GLU A 190 10.15 -22.45 -5.99
C GLU A 190 10.81 -22.87 -4.66
N SER A 191 12.14 -22.97 -4.62
CA SER A 191 12.91 -23.28 -3.42
C SER A 191 12.76 -22.26 -2.27
N GLU A 192 12.22 -21.08 -2.54
CA GLU A 192 11.99 -20.03 -1.53
C GLU A 192 10.54 -19.98 -1.01
N ILE A 193 9.61 -20.75 -1.59
CA ILE A 193 8.17 -20.72 -1.25
C ILE A 193 7.81 -21.68 -0.11
N GLU A 194 8.68 -22.63 0.23
CA GLU A 194 8.44 -23.64 1.27
C GLU A 194 9.41 -23.54 2.47
N ARG A 195 9.37 -22.42 3.22
CA ARG A 195 9.93 -22.34 4.59
C ARG A 195 8.93 -21.73 5.56
#